data_AF-A0AA43DAY2-F1
#
_entry.id   AF-A0AA43DAY2-F1
#
_cell.length_a   1.000
_cell.length_b   1.000
_cell.length_c   1.000
_cell.angle_alpha   90.00
_cell.angle_beta   90.00
_cell.angle_gamma   90.00
#
_symmetry.space_group_name_H-M   'P 1'
#
loop_
_entity.id
_entity.type
_entity.pdbx_description
1 polymer ?
#
loop_
_entity_poly.entity_id
_entity_poly.type
_entity_poly.pdbx_seq_one_letter_code
_entity_poly.pdbx_strand_id
1 'polypeptide(L)'
;AGGVGLISIFFIHDPNLLLLSMVGVGIAWASILAMPYAILAGAIPIHKMGIYMGVFNFFITLPQIVNGVIGGPIVKYVYGSQAIYSLVMAGVFLLIAAFCVRFVEDKDDTAIA
;
A
#
# COMPACT_ATOMS: atom_id res chain seq x y z
N ALA A 1 2.27 -6.36 9.28
CA ALA A 1 1.57 -7.51 8.68
C ALA A 1 1.80 -7.59 7.17
N GLY A 2 1.40 -6.59 6.36
CA GLY A 2 1.49 -6.66 4.89
C GLY A 2 2.88 -6.86 4.30
N GLY A 3 3.92 -6.16 4.79
CA GLY A 3 5.29 -6.29 4.26
C GLY A 3 5.90 -7.65 4.53
N VAL A 4 5.68 -8.18 5.74
CA VAL A 4 6.04 -9.55 6.10
C VAL A 4 5.25 -10.58 5.28
N GLY A 5 3.96 -10.32 5.02
CA GLY A 5 3.10 -11.15 4.17
C GLY A 5 3.52 -11.17 2.70
N LEU A 6 4.12 -10.10 2.17
CA LEU A 6 4.68 -10.08 0.82
C LEU A 6 6.02 -10.82 0.74
N ILE A 7 6.86 -10.71 1.77
CA ILE A 7 8.15 -11.42 1.83
C ILE A 7 7.96 -12.92 2.08
N SER A 8 6.97 -13.33 2.87
CA SER A 8 6.70 -14.74 3.15
C SER A 8 6.32 -15.55 1.90
N ILE A 9 5.76 -14.90 0.88
CA ILE A 9 5.44 -15.52 -0.43
C ILE A 9 6.70 -16.10 -1.11
N PHE A 10 7.89 -15.55 -0.85
CA PHE A 10 9.15 -16.09 -1.38
C PHE A 10 9.53 -17.45 -0.79
N PHE A 11 9.22 -17.67 0.50
CA PHE A 11 9.63 -18.87 1.22
C PHE A 11 8.56 -19.97 1.17
N ILE A 12 7.31 -19.61 0.88
CA ILE A 12 6.16 -20.52 0.90
C ILE A 12 5.94 -21.13 -0.49
N HIS A 13 6.13 -22.44 -0.60
CA HIS A 13 5.83 -23.22 -1.81
C HIS A 13 4.46 -23.93 -1.73
N ASP A 14 3.84 -23.96 -0.54
CA ASP A 14 2.56 -24.64 -0.31
C ASP A 14 1.37 -23.67 -0.51
N PRO A 15 0.41 -23.99 -1.41
CA PRO A 15 -0.75 -23.14 -1.69
C PRO A 15 -1.58 -22.77 -0.45
N ASN A 16 -1.64 -23.66 0.54
CA ASN A 16 -2.44 -23.43 1.74
C ASN A 16 -1.81 -22.39 2.68
N LEU A 17 -0.47 -22.34 2.74
CA LEU A 17 0.24 -21.33 3.54
C LEU A 17 0.24 -19.95 2.86
N LEU A 18 0.12 -19.88 1.53
CA LEU A 18 -0.02 -18.62 0.80
C LEU A 18 -1.28 -17.85 1.22
N LEU A 19 -2.34 -18.58 1.57
CA LEU A 19 -3.61 -17.99 2.00
C LEU A 19 -3.43 -17.14 3.27
N LEU A 20 -2.63 -17.62 4.22
CA LEU A 20 -2.31 -16.88 5.45
C LEU A 20 -1.54 -15.58 5.14
N SER A 21 -0.59 -15.64 4.20
CA SER A 21 0.14 -14.45 3.74
C SER A 21 -0.79 -13.43 3.07
N MET A 22 -1.73 -13.90 2.25
CA MET A 22 -2.72 -13.06 1.58
C MET A 22 -3.69 -12.37 2.56
N VAL A 23 -4.06 -13.02 3.67
CA VAL A 23 -4.84 -12.36 4.73
C VAL A 23 -4.06 -11.16 5.30
N GLY A 24 -2.77 -11.34 5.59
CA GLY A 24 -1.91 -10.27 6.10
C GLY A 24 -1.72 -9.12 5.11
N VAL A 25 -1.63 -9.42 3.82
CA VAL A 25 -1.60 -8.41 2.74
C VAL A 25 -2.95 -7.69 2.63
N GLY A 26 -4.07 -8.42 2.70
CA GLY A 26 -5.42 -7.86 2.62
C GLY A 26 -5.71 -6.86 3.75
N ILE A 27 -5.34 -7.20 4.98
CA ILE A 27 -5.47 -6.28 6.13
C ILE A 27 -4.66 -5.01 5.90
N ALA A 28 -3.41 -5.13 5.45
CA ALA A 28 -2.57 -3.97 5.19
C ALA A 28 -3.13 -3.08 4.07
N TRP A 29 -3.60 -3.69 2.99
CA TRP A 29 -4.17 -2.97 1.85
C TRP A 29 -5.45 -2.20 2.22
N ALA A 30 -6.36 -2.84 2.97
CA ALA A 30 -7.58 -2.19 3.45
C ALA A 30 -7.27 -0.98 4.33
N SER A 31 -6.25 -1.08 5.19
CA SER A 31 -5.83 0.00 6.09
C SER A 31 -5.23 1.19 5.32
N ILE A 32 -4.38 0.94 4.32
CA ILE A 32 -3.76 1.98 3.48
C ILE A 32 -4.82 2.79 2.70
N LEU A 33 -5.91 2.14 2.28
CA LEU A 33 -7.00 2.83 1.60
C LEU A 33 -7.92 3.58 2.57
N ALA A 34 -8.26 2.97 3.70
CA ALA A 34 -9.25 3.53 4.62
C ALA A 34 -8.77 4.78 5.37
N MET A 35 -7.53 4.77 5.88
CA MET A 35 -7.00 5.86 6.72
C MET A 35 -7.00 7.23 6.04
N PRO A 36 -6.40 7.42 4.85
CA PRO A 36 -6.36 8.74 4.23
C PRO A 36 -7.74 9.18 3.73
N TYR A 37 -8.60 8.23 3.32
CA TYR A 37 -10.00 8.51 2.98
C TYR A 37 -10.77 9.06 4.19
N ALA A 38 -10.59 8.45 5.37
CA ALA A 38 -11.25 8.88 6.60
C ALA A 38 -10.78 10.27 7.05
N ILE A 39 -9.46 10.52 7.01
CA ILE A 39 -8.87 11.83 7.34
C ILE A 39 -9.42 12.91 6.40
N LEU A 40 -9.44 12.63 5.11
CA LEU A 40 -9.86 13.60 4.09
C LEU A 40 -11.38 13.86 4.15
N ALA A 41 -12.20 12.81 4.35
CA ALA A 41 -13.64 12.94 4.49
C ALA A 41 -14.03 13.79 5.72
N GLY A 42 -13.26 13.74 6.81
CA GLY A 42 -13.48 14.57 8.00
C GLY A 42 -13.15 16.06 7.79
N ALA A 43 -12.23 16.38 6.87
CA ALA A 43 -11.76 17.75 6.64
C ALA A 43 -12.50 18.51 5.52
N ILE A 44 -13.34 17.85 4.71
CA ILE A 44 -13.97 18.46 3.53
C ILE A 44 -15.45 18.85 3.79
N PRO A 45 -15.88 20.07 3.42
CA PRO A 45 -17.29 20.45 3.44
C PRO A 45 -18.13 19.61 2.45
N ILE A 46 -19.24 19.05 2.94
CA ILE A 46 -20.11 18.06 2.27
C ILE A 46 -20.49 18.46 0.83
N HIS A 47 -20.75 19.74 0.58
CA HIS A 47 -21.11 20.28 -0.73
C HIS A 47 -20.04 20.07 -1.83
N LYS A 48 -18.75 19.93 -1.47
CA LYS A 48 -17.65 19.73 -2.43
C LYS A 48 -17.00 18.35 -2.32
N MET A 49 -17.54 17.46 -1.49
CA MET A 49 -16.96 16.14 -1.22
C MET A 49 -16.65 15.38 -2.51
N GLY A 50 -17.56 15.37 -3.49
CA GLY A 50 -17.33 14.66 -4.77
C GLY A 50 -16.09 15.13 -5.54
N ILE A 51 -15.83 16.44 -5.61
CA ILE A 51 -14.68 16.99 -6.35
C ILE A 51 -13.37 16.67 -5.62
N TYR A 52 -13.30 16.93 -4.31
CA TYR A 52 -12.08 16.70 -3.54
C TYR A 52 -11.74 15.20 -3.38
N MET A 53 -12.75 14.35 -3.20
CA MET A 53 -12.55 12.90 -3.17
C MET A 53 -12.10 12.37 -4.54
N GLY A 54 -12.60 12.93 -5.65
CA GLY A 54 -12.15 12.60 -7.00
C GLY A 54 -10.68 12.94 -7.23
N VAL A 55 -10.24 14.14 -6.81
CA VAL A 55 -8.84 14.57 -6.91
C VAL A 55 -7.92 13.68 -6.06
N PHE A 56 -8.33 13.29 -4.86
CA PHE A 56 -7.55 12.36 -4.02
C PHE A 56 -7.36 10.99 -4.69
N ASN A 57 -8.42 10.41 -5.28
CA ASN A 57 -8.31 9.17 -6.03
C ASN A 57 -7.41 9.27 -7.25
N PHE A 58 -7.39 10.42 -7.90
CA PHE A 58 -6.48 10.66 -9.01
C PHE A 58 -5.01 10.50 -8.59
N PHE A 59 -4.64 10.95 -7.39
CA PHE A 59 -3.29 10.77 -6.85
C PHE A 59 -2.96 9.33 -6.45
N ILE A 60 -3.93 8.49 -6.13
CA ILE A 60 -3.70 7.06 -5.87
C ILE A 60 -3.57 6.30 -7.21
N THR A 61 -4.46 6.59 -8.14
CA THR A 61 -4.58 5.85 -9.41
C THR A 61 -3.50 6.22 -10.41
N LEU A 62 -3.02 7.46 -10.45
CA LEU A 62 -1.99 7.88 -11.40
C LEU A 62 -0.66 7.12 -11.19
N PRO A 63 -0.08 7.03 -9.98
CA PRO A 63 1.07 6.17 -9.71
C PRO A 63 0.80 4.69 -10.01
N GLN A 64 -0.43 4.22 -9.76
CA GLN A 64 -0.81 2.83 -10.05
C GLN A 64 -0.84 2.54 -11.55
N ILE A 65 -1.33 3.46 -12.37
CA ILE A 65 -1.29 3.35 -13.84
C ILE A 65 0.15 3.35 -14.33
N VAL A 66 0.98 4.26 -13.81
CA VAL A 66 2.41 4.32 -14.12
C VAL A 66 3.09 2.98 -13.78
N ASN A 67 2.83 2.42 -12.60
CA ASN A 67 3.33 1.09 -12.23
C ASN A 67 2.76 -0.03 -13.12
N GLY A 68 1.50 0.07 -13.55
CA GLY A 68 0.90 -0.90 -14.48
C GLY A 68 1.60 -0.94 -15.84
N VAL A 69 2.06 0.23 -16.34
CA VAL A 69 2.78 0.33 -17.62
C VAL A 69 4.26 -0.04 -17.46
N ILE A 70 4.92 0.42 -16.39
CA ILE A 70 6.37 0.25 -16.19
C ILE A 70 6.70 -1.11 -15.52
N GLY A 71 5.79 -1.65 -14.72
CA GLY A 71 6.01 -2.87 -13.93
C GLY A 71 6.29 -4.11 -14.79
N GLY A 72 5.60 -4.27 -15.92
CA GLY A 72 5.84 -5.38 -16.85
C GLY A 72 7.28 -5.39 -17.41
N PRO A 73 7.75 -4.27 -18.01
CA PRO A 73 9.14 -4.09 -18.40
C PRO A 73 10.14 -4.30 -17.26
N ILE A 74 9.88 -3.77 -16.05
CA ILE A 74 10.75 -3.99 -14.89
C ILE A 74 10.87 -5.49 -14.57
N VAL A 75 9.77 -6.24 -14.54
CA VAL A 75 9.82 -7.68 -14.28
C VAL A 75 10.60 -8.42 -15.36
N LYS A 76 10.43 -8.03 -16.62
CA LYS A 76 11.11 -8.68 -17.75
C LYS A 76 12.61 -8.39 -17.78
N TYR A 77 13.03 -7.14 -17.61
CA TYR A 77 14.42 -6.72 -17.81
C TYR A 77 15.25 -6.67 -16.52
N VAL A 78 14.64 -6.33 -15.38
CA VAL A 78 15.36 -6.19 -14.10
C VAL A 78 15.26 -7.48 -13.28
N TYR A 79 14.09 -8.11 -13.22
CA TYR A 79 13.87 -9.32 -12.42
C TYR A 79 13.98 -10.63 -13.21
N GLY A 80 14.40 -10.59 -14.48
CA GLY A 80 14.63 -11.79 -15.29
C GLY A 80 13.39 -12.65 -15.52
N SER A 81 12.21 -12.03 -15.68
CA SER A 81 10.89 -12.67 -15.81
C SER A 81 10.37 -13.38 -14.55
N GLN A 82 11.01 -13.19 -13.40
CA GLN A 82 10.57 -13.77 -12.13
C GLN A 82 9.79 -12.73 -11.31
N ALA A 83 8.46 -12.78 -11.41
CA ALA A 83 7.55 -11.84 -10.71
C ALA A 83 7.69 -11.88 -9.17
N ILE A 84 8.18 -13.00 -8.63
CA ILE A 84 8.41 -13.20 -7.20
C ILE A 84 9.36 -12.12 -6.63
N TYR A 85 10.43 -11.76 -7.34
CA TYR A 85 11.37 -10.74 -6.85
C TYR A 85 10.74 -9.34 -6.75
N SER A 86 9.77 -9.03 -7.62
CA SER A 86 9.01 -7.79 -7.55
C SER A 86 8.13 -7.74 -6.28
N LEU A 87 7.51 -8.87 -5.90
CA LEU A 87 6.72 -8.98 -4.67
C LEU A 87 7.59 -8.83 -3.42
N VAL A 88 8.75 -9.48 -3.38
CA VAL A 88 9.70 -9.34 -2.27
C VAL A 88 10.15 -7.88 -2.13
N MET A 89 10.45 -7.23 -3.26
CA MET A 89 10.85 -5.82 -3.25
C MET A 89 9.74 -4.91 -2.74
N ALA A 90 8.50 -5.12 -3.18
CA ALA A 90 7.34 -4.42 -2.63
C ALA A 90 7.21 -4.63 -1.11
N GLY A 91 7.46 -5.85 -0.60
CA GLY A 91 7.46 -6.15 0.82
C GLY A 91 8.54 -5.40 1.60
N VAL A 92 9.76 -5.31 1.06
CA VAL A 92 10.87 -4.53 1.66
C VAL A 92 10.53 -3.04 1.69
N PHE A 93 10.02 -2.48 0.59
CA PHE A 93 9.57 -1.07 0.56
C PHE A 93 8.47 -0.80 1.59
N LEU A 94 7.54 -1.74 1.79
CA LEU A 94 6.47 -1.60 2.78
C LEU A 94 7.01 -1.62 4.22
N LEU A 95 8.04 -2.43 4.50
CA LEU A 95 8.73 -2.41 5.80
C LEU A 95 9.49 -1.11 6.03
N ILE A 96 10.19 -0.61 5.01
CA ILE A 96 10.86 0.70 5.08
C ILE A 96 9.83 1.81 5.33
N ALA A 97 8.71 1.80 4.61
CA ALA A 97 7.63 2.77 4.83
C ALA A 97 7.09 2.71 6.26
N ALA A 98 6.85 1.51 6.79
CA ALA A 98 6.40 1.33 8.18
C ALA A 98 7.43 1.87 9.19
N PHE A 99 8.73 1.70 8.91
CA PHE A 99 9.80 2.26 9.73
C PHE A 99 9.87 3.79 9.63
N CYS A 100 9.77 4.34 8.42
CA CYS A 100 9.78 5.79 8.18
C CYS A 100 8.59 6.50 8.84
N VAL A 101 7.40 5.91 8.83
CA VAL A 101 6.20 6.46 9.50
C VAL A 101 6.45 6.68 11.00
N ARG A 102 7.35 5.91 11.63
CA ARG A 102 7.65 6.11 13.06
C ARG A 102 8.40 7.40 13.37
N PHE A 103 9.01 8.03 12.35
CA PHE A 103 9.68 9.33 12.48
C PHE A 103 8.77 10.50 12.07
N VAL A 104 7.54 10.21 11.62
CA VAL A 104 6.56 11.26 11.36
C VAL A 104 5.94 11.65 12.70
N GLU A 105 6.23 12.86 13.15
CA GLU A 105 5.51 13.50 14.25
C GLU A 105 4.12 13.91 13.73
N ASP A 106 3.10 13.21 14.19
CA ASP A 106 1.72 13.64 14.02
C ASP A 106 1.45 14.78 15.01
N LYS A 107 1.06 15.95 14.50
CA LYS A 107 0.83 17.17 15.29
C LYS A 107 -0.62 17.33 15.72
N ASP A 108 -1.34 16.22 15.92
CA ASP A 108 -2.78 16.24 16.20
C ASP A 108 -3.21 15.39 17.41
N ASP A 109 -2.39 15.38 18.48
CA ASP A 109 -2.77 14.86 19.80
C ASP A 109 -2.95 15.99 20.84
N THR A 110 -3.71 17.04 20.47
CA THR A 110 -4.39 17.91 21.44
C THR A 110 -5.87 17.99 21.13
N ALA A 111 -6.57 16.85 21.15
CA ALA A 111 -8.03 16.82 21.23
C ALA A 111 -8.52 15.54 21.94
N ILE A 112 -7.89 15.18 23.06
CA ILE A 112 -8.51 14.33 24.08
C ILE A 112 -8.28 15.01 25.44
N ALA A 113 -9.21 15.87 25.82
CA ALA A 113 -9.45 16.30 27.20
C ALA A 113 -10.95 16.62 27.35
#